data_AF-A0A6S7ICR5-F1
#
_entry.id   AF-A0A6S7ICR5-F1
#
_cell.length_a   1.000
_cell.length_b   1.000
_cell.length_c   1.000
_cell.angle_alpha   90.00
_cell.angle_beta   90.00
_cell.angle_gamma   90.00
#
_symmetry.space_group_name_H-M   'P 1'
#
loop_
_entity.id
_entity.type
_entity.pdbx_description
1 polymer ?
#
loop_
_entity_poly.entity_id
_entity_poly.type
_entity_poly.pdbx_seq_one_letter_code
_entity_poly.pdbx_strand_id
1 'polypeptide(L)'
;TSYKVDVITGDLSGAGTDANVFIIMFGEYGDSGEISLKNSETYKDKFERGHTDVFVLKDMLSLGELTKVRVWHDNKFLKASWFLERINIEDQTTKKVYEFPCDRWLGKDKEDGSLLREIACANRDETTDSPVAVFEITLLTSDKQNAGTNQNASVILLGEKRKSQVYKIENSVKNKVLRRGHTDTFKFVTKPLGAVREVIVGHHPKPEQKKSEKEQSWYLHEVVVKNTDNGERFVFPCRQWIPLTSNKGDGVRLECKSSERSRLAVIRELKPIQYEVAVYTADVAHAGTDANVSIVIYGDNGDTGQRKLTKKMVNLFEKGQRDVFTLEALDFRSSSRDYALNMITKALAQAGCWTRLR
;
A
#
# COMPACT_ATOMS: atom_id res chain seq x y z
N THR A 1 -22.41 11.12 -12.52
CA THR A 1 -21.44 11.46 -13.58
C THR A 1 -21.92 10.85 -14.89
N SER A 2 -21.30 11.21 -16.01
CA SER A 2 -21.59 10.64 -17.32
C SER A 2 -20.30 10.14 -17.97
N TYR A 3 -20.37 9.00 -18.65
CA TYR A 3 -19.26 8.42 -19.39
C TYR A 3 -19.60 8.38 -20.88
N LYS A 4 -18.70 8.85 -21.73
CA LYS A 4 -18.80 8.70 -23.18
C LYS A 4 -17.91 7.54 -23.61
N VAL A 5 -18.49 6.52 -24.23
CA VAL A 5 -17.83 5.29 -24.65
C VAL A 5 -17.79 5.25 -26.18
N ASP A 6 -16.59 5.31 -26.73
CA ASP A 6 -16.35 5.18 -28.17
C ASP A 6 -15.85 3.75 -28.43
N VAL A 7 -16.62 2.97 -29.18
CA VAL A 7 -16.27 1.60 -29.58
C VAL A 7 -15.80 1.60 -31.03
N ILE A 8 -14.54 1.24 -31.25
CA ILE A 8 -13.93 1.25 -32.59
C ILE A 8 -13.87 -0.18 -33.10
N THR A 9 -14.63 -0.47 -34.15
CA THR A 9 -14.57 -1.74 -34.87
C THR A 9 -13.50 -1.68 -35.94
N GLY A 10 -12.61 -2.67 -35.99
CA GLY A 10 -11.46 -2.60 -36.90
C GLY A 10 -11.84 -2.70 -38.38
N ASP A 11 -10.97 -2.21 -39.24
CA ASP A 11 -11.17 -2.19 -40.69
C ASP A 11 -10.69 -3.49 -41.37
N LEU A 12 -11.17 -4.64 -40.88
CA LEU A 12 -10.89 -5.96 -41.47
C LEU A 12 -12.12 -6.54 -42.17
N SER A 13 -11.88 -7.39 -43.19
CA SER A 13 -12.98 -8.06 -43.88
C SER A 13 -13.81 -8.92 -42.93
N GLY A 14 -15.12 -8.62 -42.84
CA GLY A 14 -16.04 -9.30 -41.92
C GLY A 14 -15.86 -8.93 -40.45
N ALA A 15 -15.27 -7.77 -40.16
CA ALA A 15 -15.07 -7.29 -38.79
C ALA A 15 -16.35 -6.84 -38.07
N GLY A 16 -17.41 -6.50 -38.80
CA GLY A 16 -18.65 -5.99 -38.22
C GLY A 16 -19.54 -7.06 -37.61
N THR A 17 -20.46 -6.68 -36.72
CA THR A 17 -21.38 -7.62 -36.05
C THR A 17 -22.78 -7.05 -35.86
N ASP A 18 -23.78 -7.90 -36.09
CA ASP A 18 -25.19 -7.63 -35.78
C ASP A 18 -25.56 -8.08 -34.34
N ALA A 19 -24.64 -8.70 -33.60
CA ALA A 19 -24.90 -9.22 -32.27
C ALA A 19 -25.12 -8.10 -31.24
N ASN A 20 -25.81 -8.41 -30.14
CA ASN A 20 -25.96 -7.43 -29.07
C ASN A 20 -24.66 -7.36 -28.27
N VAL A 21 -24.08 -6.16 -28.15
CA VAL A 21 -22.82 -5.91 -27.43
C VAL A 21 -23.10 -5.34 -26.03
N PHE A 22 -22.31 -5.80 -25.07
CA PHE A 22 -22.40 -5.44 -23.65
C PHE A 22 -21.03 -5.07 -23.10
N ILE A 23 -21.02 -4.22 -22.08
CA ILE A 23 -19.80 -3.77 -21.39
C ILE A 23 -20.01 -3.69 -19.88
N ILE A 24 -18.93 -3.95 -19.13
CA ILE A 24 -18.76 -3.55 -17.73
C ILE A 24 -17.48 -2.72 -17.63
N MET A 25 -17.57 -1.54 -17.03
CA MET A 25 -16.44 -0.68 -16.71
C MET A 25 -16.04 -0.90 -15.26
N PHE A 26 -14.74 -1.08 -14.99
CA PHE A 26 -14.22 -1.28 -13.63
C PHE A 26 -13.31 -0.12 -13.25
N GLY A 27 -13.55 0.50 -12.09
CA GLY A 27 -12.72 1.56 -11.55
C GLY A 27 -12.44 1.39 -10.06
N GLU A 28 -11.83 2.41 -9.46
CA GLU A 28 -11.46 2.45 -8.04
C GLU A 28 -12.65 2.25 -7.09
N TYR A 29 -13.81 2.82 -7.43
CA TYR A 29 -14.99 2.81 -6.57
C TYR A 29 -15.97 1.66 -6.85
N GLY A 30 -15.57 0.69 -7.68
CA GLY A 30 -16.38 -0.46 -8.05
C GLY A 30 -16.56 -0.61 -9.56
N ASP A 31 -17.64 -1.25 -9.99
CA ASP A 31 -17.97 -1.46 -11.39
C ASP A 31 -19.33 -0.86 -11.78
N SER A 32 -19.53 -0.67 -13.08
CA SER A 32 -20.76 -0.09 -13.64
C SER A 32 -21.98 -1.01 -13.60
N GLY A 33 -21.81 -2.28 -13.25
CA GLY A 33 -22.72 -3.33 -13.67
C GLY A 33 -22.71 -3.53 -15.19
N GLU A 34 -23.51 -4.48 -15.65
CA GLU A 34 -23.69 -4.77 -17.07
C GLU A 34 -24.47 -3.65 -17.77
N ILE A 35 -23.90 -3.14 -18.87
CA ILE A 35 -24.51 -2.13 -19.73
C ILE A 35 -24.64 -2.69 -21.13
N SER A 36 -25.82 -2.58 -21.71
CA SER A 36 -26.07 -2.95 -23.10
C SER A 36 -25.93 -1.73 -24.02
N LEU A 37 -25.08 -1.85 -25.04
CA LEU A 37 -24.73 -0.76 -25.96
C LEU A 37 -25.74 -0.67 -27.12
N LYS A 38 -26.97 -0.24 -26.81
CA LYS A 38 -28.11 -0.29 -27.74
C LYS A 38 -28.24 0.95 -28.63
N ASN A 39 -28.00 2.13 -28.07
CA ASN A 39 -28.31 3.42 -28.70
C ASN A 39 -27.02 4.21 -28.93
N SER A 40 -26.42 4.03 -30.11
CA SER A 40 -25.25 4.81 -30.56
C SER A 40 -25.72 6.19 -31.05
N GLU A 41 -24.94 7.23 -30.74
CA GLU A 41 -25.17 8.61 -31.20
C GLU A 41 -24.67 8.83 -32.64
N THR A 42 -23.77 7.97 -33.14
CA THR A 42 -23.17 8.13 -34.48
C THR A 42 -23.88 7.32 -35.56
N TYR A 43 -24.19 6.06 -35.29
CA TYR A 43 -24.80 5.17 -36.28
C TYR A 43 -25.99 4.38 -35.71
N LYS A 44 -27.05 4.20 -36.51
CA LYS A 44 -28.18 3.33 -36.12
C LYS A 44 -27.78 1.85 -36.21
N ASP A 45 -27.08 1.53 -37.29
CA ASP A 45 -26.45 0.25 -37.52
C ASP A 45 -25.04 0.29 -36.93
N LYS A 46 -24.85 -0.47 -35.85
CA LYS A 46 -23.72 -0.29 -34.93
C LYS A 46 -22.71 -1.41 -35.15
N PHE A 47 -21.47 -1.14 -34.76
CA PHE A 47 -20.39 -2.11 -34.78
C PHE A 47 -20.07 -2.63 -36.19
N GLU A 48 -20.28 -1.79 -37.19
CA GLU A 48 -19.90 -2.07 -38.56
C GLU A 48 -18.40 -1.90 -38.78
N ARG A 49 -17.88 -2.58 -39.80
CA ARG A 49 -16.45 -2.54 -40.14
C ARG A 49 -15.94 -1.09 -40.26
N GLY A 50 -14.89 -0.75 -39.53
CA GLY A 50 -14.26 0.57 -39.57
C GLY A 50 -15.09 1.68 -38.91
N HIS A 51 -16.23 1.37 -38.29
CA HIS A 51 -17.05 2.37 -37.60
C HIS A 51 -16.56 2.63 -36.18
N THR A 52 -16.80 3.88 -35.76
CA THR A 52 -16.72 4.30 -34.36
C THR A 52 -18.12 4.60 -33.85
N ASP A 53 -18.61 3.75 -32.95
CA ASP A 53 -19.91 3.89 -32.32
C ASP A 53 -19.80 4.57 -30.96
N VAL A 54 -20.56 5.65 -30.77
CA VAL A 54 -20.47 6.51 -29.57
C VAL A 54 -21.68 6.31 -28.68
N PHE A 55 -21.47 5.98 -27.41
CA PHE A 55 -22.52 5.79 -26.42
C PHE A 55 -22.33 6.73 -25.24
N VAL A 56 -23.36 7.48 -24.87
CA VAL A 56 -23.33 8.36 -23.68
C VAL A 56 -24.12 7.74 -22.54
N LEU A 57 -23.40 7.28 -21.52
CA LEU A 57 -23.94 6.66 -20.32
C LEU A 57 -24.19 7.75 -19.27
N LYS A 58 -25.46 8.13 -19.09
CA LYS A 58 -25.88 9.18 -18.16
C LYS A 58 -26.22 8.60 -16.78
N ASP A 59 -26.26 9.47 -15.77
CA ASP A 59 -26.71 9.17 -14.41
C ASP A 59 -25.94 8.02 -13.72
N MET A 60 -24.66 7.84 -14.10
CA MET A 60 -23.78 6.83 -13.52
C MET A 60 -23.18 7.30 -12.19
N LEU A 61 -22.92 6.37 -11.27
CA LEU A 61 -22.02 6.63 -10.14
C LEU A 61 -20.59 6.86 -10.66
N SER A 62 -19.81 7.67 -9.95
CA SER A 62 -18.39 7.81 -10.28
C SER A 62 -17.68 6.49 -9.98
N LEU A 63 -16.98 5.97 -10.97
CA LEU A 63 -16.15 4.77 -10.82
C LEU A 63 -14.72 5.10 -10.39
N GLY A 64 -14.39 6.39 -10.25
CA GLY A 64 -13.01 6.85 -10.02
C GLY A 64 -12.10 6.51 -11.20
N GLU A 65 -10.84 6.18 -10.92
CA GLU A 65 -9.88 5.80 -11.97
C GLU A 65 -10.23 4.46 -12.61
N LEU A 66 -10.56 4.47 -13.91
CA LEU A 66 -10.85 3.25 -14.66
C LEU A 66 -9.60 2.39 -14.83
N THR A 67 -9.76 1.09 -14.64
CA THR A 67 -8.65 0.12 -14.63
C THR A 67 -8.74 -0.92 -15.72
N LYS A 68 -9.96 -1.37 -16.03
CA LYS A 68 -10.24 -2.35 -17.08
C LYS A 68 -11.68 -2.23 -17.56
N VAL A 69 -11.94 -2.80 -18.72
CA VAL A 69 -13.29 -3.07 -19.23
C VAL A 69 -13.45 -4.55 -19.49
N ARG A 70 -14.69 -5.02 -19.39
CA ARG A 70 -15.10 -6.33 -19.91
C ARG A 70 -16.15 -6.10 -20.98
N VAL A 71 -15.89 -6.57 -22.19
CA VAL A 71 -16.79 -6.41 -23.34
C VAL A 71 -17.09 -7.78 -23.94
N TRP A 72 -18.34 -8.00 -24.33
CA TRP A 72 -18.77 -9.25 -24.96
C TRP A 72 -20.00 -9.04 -25.84
N HIS A 73 -20.36 -10.06 -26.60
CA HIS A 73 -21.60 -10.10 -27.36
C HIS A 73 -22.35 -11.43 -27.18
N ASP A 74 -23.66 -11.44 -27.47
CA ASP A 74 -24.52 -12.61 -27.26
C ASP A 74 -24.51 -13.65 -28.40
N ASN A 75 -23.67 -13.43 -29.41
CA ASN A 75 -23.55 -14.29 -30.59
C ASN A 75 -24.89 -14.56 -31.32
N LYS A 76 -25.84 -13.62 -31.23
CA LYS A 76 -27.08 -13.69 -32.02
C LYS A 76 -26.86 -13.15 -33.43
N PHE A 77 -27.81 -13.47 -34.30
CA PHE A 77 -27.85 -13.08 -35.71
C PHE A 77 -26.74 -13.72 -36.56
N LEU A 78 -26.82 -13.52 -37.88
CA LEU A 78 -25.82 -14.04 -38.81
C LEU A 78 -24.55 -13.18 -38.70
N LYS A 79 -23.37 -13.77 -38.96
CA LYS A 79 -22.07 -13.07 -38.91
C LYS A 79 -21.78 -12.37 -37.57
N ALA A 80 -22.02 -13.07 -36.46
CA ALA A 80 -21.83 -12.51 -35.13
C ALA A 80 -20.37 -12.22 -34.75
N SER A 81 -19.40 -12.78 -35.48
CA SER A 81 -17.98 -12.58 -35.24
C SER A 81 -17.58 -11.12 -35.46
N TRP A 82 -16.92 -10.54 -34.46
CA TRP A 82 -16.62 -9.12 -34.39
C TRP A 82 -15.13 -8.90 -34.18
N PHE A 83 -14.50 -7.97 -34.91
CA PHE A 83 -13.13 -7.56 -34.62
C PHE A 83 -13.13 -6.21 -33.91
N LEU A 84 -12.87 -6.24 -32.61
CA LEU A 84 -12.76 -5.04 -31.78
C LEU A 84 -11.32 -4.51 -31.83
N GLU A 85 -11.14 -3.29 -32.33
CA GLU A 85 -9.84 -2.61 -32.36
C GLU A 85 -9.52 -2.03 -30.98
N ARG A 86 -10.35 -1.13 -30.47
CA ARG A 86 -10.20 -0.54 -29.12
C ARG A 86 -11.51 0.06 -28.62
N ILE A 87 -11.53 0.37 -27.32
CA ILE A 87 -12.57 1.18 -26.67
C ILE A 87 -11.91 2.39 -26.04
N ASN A 88 -12.47 3.58 -26.25
CA ASN A 88 -12.08 4.80 -25.54
C ASN A 88 -13.22 5.24 -24.62
N ILE A 89 -12.92 5.62 -23.38
CA ILE A 89 -13.92 6.07 -22.42
C ILE A 89 -13.52 7.43 -21.87
N GLU A 90 -14.34 8.46 -22.07
CA GLU A 90 -14.19 9.77 -21.43
C GLU A 90 -15.10 9.84 -20.19
N ASP A 91 -14.52 10.10 -19.01
CA ASP A 91 -15.31 10.62 -17.89
C ASP A 91 -15.62 12.09 -18.19
N GLN A 92 -16.88 12.38 -18.51
CA GLN A 92 -17.28 13.71 -18.98
C GLN A 92 -17.19 14.78 -17.89
N THR A 93 -17.11 14.38 -16.62
CA THR A 93 -16.94 15.30 -15.48
C THR A 93 -15.48 15.70 -15.33
N THR A 94 -14.56 14.73 -15.35
CA THR A 94 -13.12 14.98 -15.15
C THR A 94 -12.38 15.32 -16.44
N LYS A 95 -13.01 15.08 -17.61
CA LYS A 95 -12.42 15.18 -18.95
C LYS A 95 -11.26 14.25 -19.21
N LYS A 96 -11.10 13.22 -18.36
CA LYS A 96 -10.08 12.19 -18.52
C LYS A 96 -10.53 11.13 -19.51
N VAL A 97 -9.63 10.79 -20.43
CA VAL A 97 -9.85 9.78 -21.47
C VAL A 97 -9.06 8.54 -21.14
N TYR A 98 -9.71 7.38 -21.14
CA TYR A 98 -9.17 6.06 -20.85
C TYR A 98 -9.18 5.22 -22.12
N GLU A 99 -8.06 4.61 -22.47
CA GLU A 99 -7.87 3.81 -23.69
C GLU A 99 -7.74 2.33 -23.35
N PHE A 100 -8.53 1.49 -24.04
CA PHE A 100 -8.58 0.04 -23.87
C PHE A 100 -8.32 -0.64 -25.23
N PRO A 101 -7.04 -0.83 -25.61
CA PRO A 101 -6.68 -1.48 -26.87
C PRO A 101 -7.00 -2.98 -26.82
N CYS A 102 -7.65 -3.49 -27.86
CA CYS A 102 -8.09 -4.88 -27.94
C CYS A 102 -7.43 -5.64 -29.10
N ASP A 103 -7.57 -5.14 -30.33
CA ASP A 103 -7.05 -5.72 -31.58
C ASP A 103 -7.27 -7.23 -31.74
N ARG A 104 -8.48 -7.70 -31.41
CA ARG A 104 -8.79 -9.13 -31.41
C ARG A 104 -10.21 -9.45 -31.86
N TRP A 105 -10.37 -10.63 -32.44
CA TRP A 105 -11.68 -11.19 -32.78
C TRP A 105 -12.44 -11.66 -31.54
N LEU A 106 -13.74 -11.38 -31.46
CA LEU A 106 -14.71 -11.97 -30.56
C LEU A 106 -15.68 -12.78 -31.42
N GLY A 107 -15.64 -14.11 -31.33
CA GLY A 107 -16.42 -14.95 -32.24
C GLY A 107 -16.12 -16.44 -32.09
N LYS A 108 -17.15 -17.29 -32.15
CA LYS A 108 -16.98 -18.76 -31.98
C LYS A 108 -16.16 -19.41 -33.08
N ASP A 109 -16.20 -18.85 -34.29
CA ASP A 109 -15.52 -19.33 -35.49
C ASP A 109 -14.22 -18.56 -35.79
N LYS A 110 -13.75 -17.71 -34.86
CA LYS A 110 -12.57 -16.86 -35.01
C LYS A 110 -11.63 -17.01 -33.81
N GLU A 111 -10.34 -16.83 -34.06
CA GLU A 111 -9.26 -16.88 -33.05
C GLU A 111 -9.42 -18.01 -32.00
N ASP A 112 -9.74 -17.63 -30.75
CA ASP A 112 -9.83 -18.49 -29.58
C ASP A 112 -11.26 -18.93 -29.27
N GLY A 113 -12.20 -18.64 -30.17
CA GLY A 113 -13.62 -18.99 -29.99
C GLY A 113 -14.34 -18.17 -28.90
N SER A 114 -13.65 -17.21 -28.28
CA SER A 114 -14.20 -16.46 -27.16
C SER A 114 -15.01 -15.26 -27.65
N LEU A 115 -16.17 -15.05 -27.00
CA LEU A 115 -17.08 -13.94 -27.27
C LEU A 115 -16.87 -12.77 -26.31
N LEU A 116 -15.85 -12.85 -25.47
CA LEU A 116 -15.58 -11.92 -24.37
C LEU A 116 -14.12 -11.51 -24.36
N ARG A 117 -13.87 -10.23 -24.04
CA ARG A 117 -12.55 -9.68 -23.77
C ARG A 117 -12.58 -8.92 -22.45
N GLU A 118 -11.58 -9.17 -21.61
CA GLU A 118 -11.25 -8.31 -20.48
C GLU A 118 -9.98 -7.55 -20.84
N ILE A 119 -10.06 -6.22 -20.89
CA ILE A 119 -9.05 -5.35 -21.47
C ILE A 119 -8.60 -4.35 -20.41
N ALA A 120 -7.31 -4.28 -20.13
CA ALA A 120 -6.74 -3.33 -19.18
C ALA A 120 -6.62 -1.93 -19.81
N CYS A 121 -6.75 -0.89 -18.98
CA CYS A 121 -6.55 0.50 -19.41
C CYS A 121 -5.06 0.72 -19.74
N ALA A 122 -4.75 1.15 -20.97
CA ALA A 122 -3.39 1.36 -21.44
C ALA A 122 -2.76 2.67 -20.93
N ASN A 123 -3.56 3.72 -20.84
CA ASN A 123 -3.14 5.05 -20.41
C ASN A 123 -3.57 5.36 -18.97
N ARG A 124 -3.58 4.34 -18.09
CA ARG A 124 -3.87 4.56 -16.67
C ARG A 124 -2.85 5.55 -16.11
N ASP A 125 -3.29 6.79 -15.96
CA ASP A 125 -2.52 7.84 -15.32
C ASP A 125 -2.30 7.42 -13.88
N GLU A 126 -1.07 7.04 -13.57
CA GLU A 126 -0.64 6.68 -12.23
C GLU A 126 -0.66 7.88 -11.25
N THR A 127 -1.23 9.02 -11.64
CA THR A 127 -0.82 10.36 -11.22
C THR A 127 -1.88 11.21 -10.52
N THR A 128 -3.12 10.77 -10.32
CA THR A 128 -4.13 11.60 -9.64
C THR A 128 -4.98 10.79 -8.66
N ASP A 129 -4.81 11.08 -7.36
CA ASP A 129 -5.57 10.60 -6.18
C ASP A 129 -5.24 9.23 -5.56
N SER A 130 -4.19 8.55 -6.03
CA SER A 130 -3.60 7.47 -5.22
C SER A 130 -3.04 8.07 -3.91
N PRO A 131 -3.27 7.45 -2.73
CA PRO A 131 -2.64 7.89 -1.50
C PRO A 131 -1.14 7.98 -1.73
N VAL A 132 -0.53 9.08 -1.30
CA VAL A 132 0.92 9.29 -1.36
C VAL A 132 1.51 9.01 0.02
N ALA A 133 2.66 8.35 0.03
CA ALA A 133 3.48 8.18 1.22
C ALA A 133 4.71 9.09 1.10
N VAL A 134 5.06 9.72 2.21
CA VAL A 134 6.27 10.56 2.28
C VAL A 134 7.33 9.83 3.08
N PHE A 135 8.52 9.73 2.50
CA PHE A 135 9.69 9.12 3.12
C PHE A 135 10.81 10.15 3.29
N GLU A 136 11.50 10.11 4.42
CA GLU A 136 12.78 10.79 4.63
C GLU A 136 13.91 9.78 4.41
N ILE A 137 14.71 9.99 3.37
CA ILE A 137 15.89 9.19 3.05
C ILE A 137 17.12 9.92 3.58
N THR A 138 17.84 9.29 4.50
CA THR A 138 19.06 9.83 5.11
C THR A 138 20.26 9.00 4.67
N LEU A 139 21.26 9.64 4.10
CA LEU A 139 22.49 9.02 3.62
C LEU A 139 23.67 9.47 4.48
N LEU A 140 24.36 8.52 5.09
CA LEU A 140 25.54 8.78 5.93
C LEU A 140 26.80 8.48 5.12
N THR A 141 27.46 9.52 4.63
CA THR A 141 28.75 9.36 3.95
C THR A 141 29.86 9.23 4.99
N SER A 142 30.73 8.25 4.82
CA SER A 142 31.81 7.98 5.79
C SER A 142 32.80 9.15 5.90
N ASP A 143 33.46 9.24 7.05
CA ASP A 143 34.56 10.17 7.34
C ASP A 143 35.93 9.63 6.88
N LYS A 144 35.98 8.46 6.24
CA LYS A 144 37.18 7.92 5.58
C LYS A 144 37.76 8.90 4.55
N GLN A 145 39.07 8.84 4.34
CA GLN A 145 39.74 9.68 3.33
C GLN A 145 39.12 9.40 1.95
N ASN A 146 38.79 10.47 1.22
CA ASN A 146 38.16 10.43 -0.11
C ASN A 146 36.78 9.74 -0.16
N ALA A 147 36.09 9.57 0.97
CA ALA A 147 34.80 8.89 1.01
C ALA A 147 33.66 9.64 0.31
N GLY A 148 33.74 10.98 0.20
CA GLY A 148 32.70 11.78 -0.42
C GLY A 148 32.80 11.86 -1.95
N THR A 149 31.70 12.28 -2.59
CA THR A 149 31.64 12.45 -4.05
C THR A 149 31.12 13.83 -4.43
N ASN A 150 31.53 14.30 -5.61
CA ASN A 150 30.96 15.47 -6.27
C ASN A 150 30.04 15.07 -7.44
N GLN A 151 29.77 13.78 -7.64
CA GLN A 151 28.86 13.26 -8.66
C GLN A 151 27.43 13.17 -8.14
N ASN A 152 26.52 12.70 -9.00
CA ASN A 152 25.12 12.49 -8.64
C ASN A 152 24.92 11.09 -8.06
N ALA A 153 23.82 10.91 -7.33
CA ALA A 153 23.41 9.60 -6.85
C ALA A 153 21.94 9.36 -7.16
N SER A 154 21.50 8.12 -6.93
CA SER A 154 20.08 7.77 -6.99
C SER A 154 19.71 6.78 -5.92
N VAL A 155 18.48 6.85 -5.45
CA VAL A 155 17.92 5.88 -4.51
C VAL A 155 16.63 5.30 -5.08
N ILE A 156 16.45 3.98 -4.96
CA ILE A 156 15.20 3.29 -5.24
C ILE A 156 14.82 2.48 -4.01
N LEU A 157 13.61 2.68 -3.50
CA LEU A 157 13.08 1.93 -2.38
C LEU A 157 12.29 0.71 -2.90
N LEU A 158 12.54 -0.46 -2.33
CA LEU A 158 11.81 -1.69 -2.58
C LEU A 158 11.02 -2.04 -1.33
N GLY A 159 9.71 -1.80 -1.35
CA GLY A 159 8.81 -2.21 -0.28
C GLY A 159 8.04 -3.49 -0.63
N GLU A 160 7.38 -4.07 0.38
CA GLU A 160 6.60 -5.30 0.24
C GLU A 160 5.53 -5.25 -0.84
N LYS A 161 4.92 -4.09 -1.06
CA LYS A 161 3.84 -3.93 -2.03
C LYS A 161 4.34 -3.60 -3.42
N ARG A 162 5.37 -2.75 -3.51
CA ARG A 162 5.90 -2.26 -4.79
C ARG A 162 7.29 -1.64 -4.68
N LYS A 163 7.89 -1.43 -5.84
CA LYS A 163 9.09 -0.61 -6.07
C LYS A 163 8.72 0.86 -6.26
N SER A 164 9.55 1.77 -5.75
CA SER A 164 9.41 3.21 -5.97
C SER A 164 9.96 3.64 -7.34
N GLN A 165 9.59 4.85 -7.77
CA GLN A 165 10.34 5.56 -8.80
C GLN A 165 11.76 5.89 -8.32
N VAL A 166 12.65 6.26 -9.25
CA VAL A 166 14.03 6.63 -8.95
C VAL A 166 14.06 8.02 -8.31
N TYR A 167 14.57 8.12 -7.09
CA TYR A 167 14.88 9.40 -6.47
C TYR A 167 16.28 9.84 -6.91
N LYS A 168 16.37 10.95 -7.65
CA LYS A 168 17.64 11.50 -8.12
C LYS A 168 18.20 12.49 -7.11
N ILE A 169 19.47 12.33 -6.77
CA ILE A 169 20.21 13.21 -5.88
C ILE A 169 21.25 13.93 -6.72
N GLU A 170 20.99 15.20 -6.98
CA GLU A 170 21.82 16.02 -7.86
C GLU A 170 22.75 16.90 -7.05
N ASN A 171 24.05 16.66 -7.22
CA ASN A 171 25.08 17.48 -6.63
C ASN A 171 25.31 18.70 -7.54
N SER A 172 25.52 19.88 -6.99
CA SER A 172 25.85 21.07 -7.78
C SER A 172 26.77 22.02 -6.99
N VAL A 173 27.25 23.07 -7.66
CA VAL A 173 28.05 24.10 -7.00
C VAL A 173 27.27 24.77 -5.85
N LYS A 174 25.96 24.93 -6.03
CA LYS A 174 25.03 25.52 -5.04
C LYS A 174 24.55 24.49 -4.01
N ASN A 175 24.45 23.22 -4.39
CA ASN A 175 23.95 22.14 -3.52
C ASN A 175 24.98 21.01 -3.41
N LYS A 176 25.89 21.12 -2.43
CA LYS A 176 26.97 20.15 -2.21
C LYS A 176 26.54 19.10 -1.18
N VAL A 177 26.03 17.99 -1.69
CA VAL A 177 25.63 16.80 -0.92
C VAL A 177 26.67 15.68 -1.02
N LEU A 178 26.53 14.62 -0.23
CA LEU A 178 27.35 13.39 -0.25
C LEU A 178 28.83 13.65 0.04
N ARG A 179 29.08 14.63 0.91
CA ARG A 179 30.43 15.02 1.32
C ARG A 179 30.95 14.06 2.37
N ARG A 180 32.27 13.90 2.41
CA ARG A 180 32.95 13.12 3.46
C ARG A 180 32.47 13.55 4.84
N GLY A 181 32.07 12.58 5.67
CA GLY A 181 31.59 12.78 7.04
C GLY A 181 30.23 13.48 7.17
N HIS A 182 29.54 13.77 6.06
CA HIS A 182 28.22 14.40 6.08
C HIS A 182 27.09 13.38 6.11
N THR A 183 26.00 13.82 6.74
CA THR A 183 24.69 13.16 6.69
C THR A 183 23.75 14.06 5.89
N ASP A 184 23.22 13.54 4.79
CA ASP A 184 22.31 14.27 3.91
C ASP A 184 20.92 13.63 3.98
N THR A 185 19.88 14.44 4.20
CA THR A 185 18.48 13.97 4.33
C THR A 185 17.60 14.55 3.22
N PHE A 186 16.77 13.69 2.63
CA PHE A 186 15.97 14.01 1.46
C PHE A 186 14.52 13.59 1.66
N LYS A 187 13.56 14.46 1.31
CA LYS A 187 12.15 14.12 1.27
C LYS A 187 11.81 13.48 -0.07
N PHE A 188 11.17 12.31 0.00
CA PHE A 188 10.79 11.51 -1.15
C PHE A 188 9.31 11.15 -1.09
N VAL A 189 8.53 11.69 -2.03
CA VAL A 189 7.10 11.40 -2.16
C VAL A 189 6.92 10.29 -3.18
N THR A 190 6.24 9.21 -2.82
CA THR A 190 5.97 8.07 -3.69
C THR A 190 4.65 7.42 -3.31
N LYS A 191 4.17 6.46 -4.09
CA LYS A 191 3.00 5.67 -3.66
C LYS A 191 3.39 4.77 -2.48
N PRO A 192 2.47 4.43 -1.56
CA PRO A 192 2.72 3.55 -0.44
C PRO A 192 3.42 2.26 -0.86
N LEU A 193 4.60 2.03 -0.26
CA LEU A 193 5.45 0.89 -0.59
C LEU A 193 5.18 -0.33 0.31
N GLY A 194 4.46 -0.15 1.42
CA GLY A 194 4.49 -1.10 2.54
C GLY A 194 5.79 -0.98 3.34
N ALA A 195 6.13 -2.00 4.13
CA ALA A 195 7.41 -2.02 4.83
C ALA A 195 8.56 -2.05 3.82
N VAL A 196 9.56 -1.18 3.98
CA VAL A 196 10.71 -1.12 3.06
C VAL A 196 11.65 -2.27 3.40
N ARG A 197 11.88 -3.15 2.44
CA ARG A 197 12.72 -4.35 2.62
C ARG A 197 14.13 -4.14 2.11
N GLU A 198 14.28 -3.36 1.04
CA GLU A 198 15.57 -3.14 0.42
C GLU A 198 15.69 -1.75 -0.20
N VAL A 199 16.92 -1.31 -0.40
CA VAL A 199 17.26 -0.05 -1.07
C VAL A 199 18.31 -0.31 -2.14
N ILE A 200 18.12 0.26 -3.32
CA ILE A 200 19.14 0.30 -4.38
C ILE A 200 19.74 1.70 -4.39
N VAL A 201 21.06 1.80 -4.25
CA VAL A 201 21.81 3.05 -4.30
C VAL A 201 22.71 3.08 -5.53
N GLY A 202 22.55 4.08 -6.37
CA GLY A 202 23.38 4.31 -7.57
C GLY A 202 24.26 5.54 -7.45
N HIS A 203 25.36 5.56 -8.19
CA HIS A 203 26.33 6.65 -8.25
C HIS A 203 26.64 6.94 -9.73
N HIS A 204 26.29 8.13 -10.20
CA HIS A 204 26.20 8.45 -11.62
C HIS A 204 26.92 9.76 -11.95
N PRO A 205 27.57 9.86 -13.12
CA PRO A 205 28.28 11.06 -13.51
C PRO A 205 27.34 12.25 -13.70
N LYS A 206 27.84 13.46 -13.44
CA LYS A 206 27.18 14.70 -13.82
C LYS A 206 27.11 14.83 -15.35
N PRO A 207 26.00 15.35 -15.92
CA PRO A 207 25.86 15.48 -17.38
C PRO A 207 26.96 16.32 -18.05
N GLU A 208 27.50 17.32 -17.34
CA GLU A 208 28.42 18.32 -17.87
C GLU A 208 29.91 17.98 -17.70
N GLN A 209 30.26 16.84 -17.08
CA GLN A 209 31.66 16.47 -16.85
C GLN A 209 32.19 15.50 -17.92
N LYS A 210 33.34 15.87 -18.52
CA LYS A 210 34.16 14.94 -19.31
C LYS A 210 34.54 13.73 -18.44
N LYS A 211 34.52 12.51 -19.01
CA LYS A 211 34.97 11.28 -18.34
C LYS A 211 36.32 11.53 -17.67
N SER A 212 36.36 11.47 -16.34
CA SER A 212 37.59 11.49 -15.58
C SER A 212 38.28 10.14 -15.74
N GLU A 213 39.60 10.11 -15.97
CA GLU A 213 40.39 8.87 -16.06
C GLU A 213 40.59 8.18 -14.70
N LYS A 214 40.30 8.86 -13.58
CA LYS A 214 40.40 8.25 -12.24
C LYS A 214 39.10 7.56 -11.88
N GLU A 215 39.21 6.31 -11.40
CA GLU A 215 38.10 5.60 -10.78
C GLU A 215 37.55 6.43 -9.61
N GLN A 216 36.32 6.92 -9.76
CA GLN A 216 35.62 7.64 -8.72
C GLN A 216 34.67 6.69 -8.00
N SER A 217 34.68 6.75 -6.68
CA SER A 217 33.81 5.94 -5.85
C SER A 217 33.36 6.75 -4.64
N TRP A 218 32.23 6.37 -4.09
CA TRP A 218 31.60 7.04 -2.95
C TRP A 218 31.43 6.03 -1.81
N TYR A 219 32.04 6.27 -0.65
CA TYR A 219 31.89 5.36 0.48
C TYR A 219 30.66 5.73 1.31
N LEU A 220 29.60 4.96 1.11
CA LEU A 220 28.36 5.09 1.87
C LEU A 220 28.45 4.21 3.12
N HIS A 221 28.27 4.81 4.29
CA HIS A 221 28.25 4.08 5.55
C HIS A 221 26.91 3.37 5.76
N GLU A 222 25.81 4.13 5.69
CA GLU A 222 24.47 3.65 6.02
C GLU A 222 23.40 4.48 5.31
N VAL A 223 22.29 3.83 4.98
CA VAL A 223 21.05 4.50 4.57
C VAL A 223 20.00 4.28 5.65
N VAL A 224 19.29 5.34 6.02
CA VAL A 224 18.14 5.28 6.90
C VAL A 224 16.93 5.80 6.15
N VAL A 225 15.85 5.03 6.12
CA VAL A 225 14.59 5.41 5.47
C VAL A 225 13.53 5.52 6.54
N LYS A 226 12.87 6.67 6.65
CA LYS A 226 11.78 6.87 7.59
C LYS A 226 10.50 7.18 6.84
N ASN A 227 9.45 6.38 7.04
CA ASN A 227 8.11 6.72 6.59
C ASN A 227 7.54 7.79 7.55
N THR A 228 7.18 8.95 7.03
CA THR A 228 6.72 10.07 7.88
C THR A 228 5.30 9.88 8.39
N ASP A 229 4.50 9.06 7.72
CA ASP A 229 3.07 8.91 8.01
C ASP A 229 2.85 8.02 9.25
N ASN A 230 3.57 6.90 9.31
CA ASN A 230 3.54 5.95 10.43
C ASN A 230 4.79 6.01 11.32
N GLY A 231 5.79 6.82 10.97
CA GLY A 231 7.03 6.96 11.74
C GLY A 231 7.91 5.71 11.75
N GLU A 232 7.65 4.71 10.89
CA GLU A 232 8.54 3.55 10.74
C GLU A 232 9.89 3.98 10.21
N ARG A 233 10.95 3.47 10.83
CA ARG A 233 12.34 3.75 10.49
C ARG A 233 13.04 2.45 10.12
N PHE A 234 13.65 2.39 8.95
CA PHE A 234 14.34 1.25 8.38
C PHE A 234 15.82 1.58 8.21
N VAL A 235 16.71 0.67 8.60
CA VAL A 235 18.17 0.86 8.57
C VAL A 235 18.82 -0.13 7.62
N PHE A 236 19.63 0.40 6.69
CA PHE A 236 20.32 -0.34 5.64
C PHE A 236 21.83 -0.06 5.72
N PRO A 237 22.60 -0.90 6.43
CA PRO A 237 24.05 -0.78 6.46
C PRO A 237 24.62 -1.01 5.06
N CYS A 238 25.47 -0.09 4.59
CA CYS A 238 26.15 -0.22 3.30
C CYS A 238 27.63 -0.56 3.51
N ARG A 239 28.35 0.30 4.23
CA ARG A 239 29.77 0.16 4.61
C ARG A 239 30.69 -0.27 3.46
N GLN A 240 30.41 0.19 2.24
CA GLN A 240 31.19 -0.14 1.04
C GLN A 240 31.29 1.06 0.08
N TRP A 241 32.24 0.95 -0.85
CA TRP A 241 32.39 1.89 -1.94
C TRP A 241 31.34 1.63 -3.02
N ILE A 242 30.60 2.67 -3.40
CA ILE A 242 29.67 2.65 -4.52
C ILE A 242 30.42 3.16 -5.75
N PRO A 243 30.70 2.30 -6.74
CA PRO A 243 31.46 2.68 -7.92
C PRO A 243 30.65 3.65 -8.78
N LEU A 244 31.32 4.61 -9.43
CA LEU A 244 30.70 5.47 -10.43
C LEU A 244 30.39 4.65 -11.69
N THR A 245 29.12 4.60 -12.09
CA THR A 245 28.68 3.87 -13.30
C THR A 245 27.92 4.80 -14.24
N SER A 246 28.04 4.53 -15.55
CA SER A 246 27.27 5.21 -16.59
C SER A 246 25.97 4.47 -16.94
N ASN A 247 25.82 3.22 -16.50
CA ASN A 247 24.68 2.38 -16.82
C ASN A 247 23.51 2.70 -15.89
N LYS A 248 22.39 3.10 -16.48
CA LYS A 248 21.12 3.33 -15.78
C LYS A 248 20.51 1.98 -15.38
N GLY A 249 21.00 1.40 -14.29
CA GLY A 249 20.56 0.09 -13.79
C GLY A 249 21.55 -0.51 -12.77
N ASP A 250 22.81 -0.09 -12.86
CA ASP A 250 23.85 -0.48 -11.91
C ASP A 250 23.65 0.30 -10.60
N GLY A 251 23.49 -0.43 -9.51
CA GLY A 251 23.32 0.10 -8.18
C GLY A 251 23.58 -0.97 -7.13
N VAL A 252 24.09 -0.54 -5.99
CA VAL A 252 24.33 -1.41 -4.85
C VAL A 252 23.00 -1.68 -4.15
N ARG A 253 22.64 -2.96 -4.03
CA ARG A 253 21.41 -3.42 -3.39
C ARG A 253 21.69 -3.71 -1.91
N LEU A 254 20.91 -3.09 -1.03
CA LEU A 254 21.08 -3.14 0.42
C LEU A 254 19.81 -3.70 1.06
N GLU A 255 19.97 -4.67 1.95
CA GLU A 255 18.87 -5.26 2.70
C GLU A 255 18.63 -4.53 4.03
N CYS A 256 17.36 -4.45 4.43
CA CYS A 256 16.97 -3.86 5.71
C CYS A 256 17.45 -4.77 6.85
N LYS A 257 18.32 -4.25 7.72
CA LYS A 257 18.85 -5.01 8.85
C LYS A 257 18.04 -4.83 10.14
N SER A 258 17.45 -3.66 10.32
CA SER A 258 16.56 -3.37 11.45
C SER A 258 15.47 -2.39 11.05
N SER A 259 14.31 -2.54 11.70
CA SER A 259 13.18 -1.64 11.56
C SER A 259 12.65 -1.28 12.94
N GLU A 260 12.42 0.00 13.19
CA GLU A 260 11.82 0.54 14.41
C GLU A 260 10.46 1.15 14.06
N ARG A 261 9.40 0.77 14.78
CA ARG A 261 8.07 1.39 14.65
C ARG A 261 7.91 2.53 15.64
N SER A 262 7.24 3.60 15.22
CA SER A 262 6.80 4.64 16.15
C SER A 262 5.83 4.06 17.16
N ARG A 263 6.12 4.23 18.46
CA ARG A 263 5.21 3.80 19.55
C ARG A 263 3.81 4.38 19.38
N LEU A 264 3.69 5.62 18.90
CA LEU A 264 2.40 6.26 18.63
C LEU A 264 1.64 5.62 17.46
N ALA A 265 2.34 5.15 16.43
CA ALA A 265 1.71 4.47 15.30
C ALA A 265 1.21 3.09 15.68
N VAL A 266 1.99 2.34 16.47
CA VAL A 266 1.54 1.07 17.06
C VAL A 266 0.25 1.29 17.86
N ILE A 267 0.23 2.29 18.76
CA ILE A 267 -0.96 2.60 19.58
C ILE A 267 -2.19 2.95 18.74
N ARG A 268 -2.05 3.68 17.62
CA ARG A 268 -3.17 4.05 16.74
C ARG A 268 -3.81 2.86 16.03
N GLU A 269 -3.07 1.77 15.82
CA GLU A 269 -3.56 0.56 15.15
C GLU A 269 -4.15 -0.47 16.11
N LEU A 270 -3.95 -0.30 17.43
CA LEU A 270 -4.51 -1.21 18.43
C LEU A 270 -6.04 -1.03 18.51
N LYS A 271 -6.75 -2.16 18.44
CA LYS A 271 -8.19 -2.20 18.69
C LYS A 271 -8.46 -2.40 20.19
N PRO A 272 -9.50 -1.77 20.75
CA PRO A 272 -10.02 -2.16 22.05
C PRO A 272 -10.43 -3.63 22.03
N ILE A 273 -10.02 -4.38 23.05
CA ILE A 273 -10.46 -5.75 23.26
C ILE A 273 -11.04 -5.90 24.67
N GLN A 274 -11.93 -6.87 24.84
CA GLN A 274 -12.52 -7.21 26.13
C GLN A 274 -11.72 -8.33 26.81
N TYR A 275 -11.19 -8.03 27.99
CA TYR A 275 -10.57 -8.99 28.89
C TYR A 275 -11.62 -9.49 29.89
N GLU A 276 -11.68 -10.81 30.09
CA GLU A 276 -12.37 -11.40 31.23
C GLU A 276 -11.34 -11.68 32.33
N VAL A 277 -11.54 -11.08 33.50
CA VAL A 277 -10.65 -11.20 34.66
C VAL A 277 -11.41 -11.89 35.78
N ALA A 278 -10.98 -13.10 36.16
CA ALA A 278 -11.49 -13.78 37.34
C ALA A 278 -10.55 -13.57 38.53
N VAL A 279 -11.08 -13.04 39.63
CA VAL A 279 -10.39 -12.91 40.92
C VAL A 279 -10.94 -13.98 41.86
N TYR A 280 -10.04 -14.68 42.54
CA TYR A 280 -10.38 -15.68 43.54
C TYR A 280 -9.89 -15.21 44.90
N THR A 281 -10.80 -15.04 45.84
CA THR A 281 -10.46 -14.78 47.22
C THR A 281 -10.27 -16.12 47.94
N ALA A 282 -9.18 -16.26 48.68
CA ALA A 282 -8.85 -17.50 49.37
C ALA A 282 -9.92 -17.90 50.40
N ASP A 283 -10.10 -19.20 50.61
CA ASP A 283 -11.01 -19.75 51.62
C ASP A 283 -10.33 -19.86 52.99
N VAL A 284 -9.82 -18.73 53.50
CA VAL A 284 -9.20 -18.64 54.84
C VAL A 284 -9.79 -17.48 55.63
N ALA A 285 -9.71 -17.54 56.97
CA ALA A 285 -10.25 -16.48 57.82
C ALA A 285 -9.64 -15.12 57.44
N HIS A 286 -10.49 -14.08 57.34
CA HIS A 286 -10.11 -12.71 57.00
C HIS A 286 -9.51 -12.50 55.59
N ALA A 287 -9.71 -13.44 54.66
CA ALA A 287 -9.23 -13.29 53.29
C ALA A 287 -9.99 -12.25 52.46
N GLY A 288 -11.22 -11.89 52.86
CA GLY A 288 -12.06 -10.94 52.13
C GLY A 288 -11.69 -9.49 52.37
N THR A 289 -12.18 -8.59 51.50
CA THR A 289 -11.91 -7.15 51.61
C THR A 289 -13.09 -6.28 51.16
N ASP A 290 -13.28 -5.16 51.84
CA ASP A 290 -14.18 -4.07 51.48
C ASP A 290 -13.47 -2.91 50.77
N ALA A 291 -12.15 -3.02 50.57
CA ALA A 291 -11.35 -2.01 49.91
C ALA A 291 -11.58 -1.99 48.40
N ASN A 292 -11.28 -0.84 47.78
CA ASN A 292 -11.32 -0.72 46.33
C ASN A 292 -10.20 -1.55 45.69
N VAL A 293 -10.57 -2.59 44.95
CA VAL A 293 -9.61 -3.42 44.21
C VAL A 293 -9.49 -2.92 42.77
N SER A 294 -8.26 -2.89 42.26
CA SER A 294 -7.96 -2.55 40.87
C SER A 294 -6.85 -3.42 40.32
N ILE A 295 -6.82 -3.56 39.00
CA ILE A 295 -5.81 -4.32 38.27
C ILE A 295 -5.12 -3.45 37.22
N VAL A 296 -3.85 -3.74 36.95
CA VAL A 296 -3.11 -3.23 35.78
C VAL A 296 -2.68 -4.46 34.99
N ILE A 297 -2.98 -4.48 33.69
CA ILE A 297 -2.57 -5.57 32.79
C ILE A 297 -1.38 -5.05 31.98
N TYR A 298 -0.26 -5.76 32.04
CA TYR A 298 0.99 -5.42 31.34
C TYR A 298 1.13 -6.24 30.06
N GLY A 299 1.66 -5.63 28.99
CA GLY A 299 2.04 -6.27 27.73
C GLY A 299 3.29 -5.62 27.13
N ASP A 300 3.80 -6.21 26.05
CA ASP A 300 5.05 -5.78 25.39
C ASP A 300 5.01 -4.31 24.93
N ASN A 301 3.81 -3.79 24.63
CA ASN A 301 3.61 -2.44 24.10
C ASN A 301 3.13 -1.42 25.15
N GLY A 302 3.02 -1.79 26.44
CA GLY A 302 2.56 -0.91 27.52
C GLY A 302 1.64 -1.61 28.52
N ASP A 303 0.88 -0.83 29.27
CA ASP A 303 -0.08 -1.34 30.25
C ASP A 303 -1.45 -0.69 30.10
N THR A 304 -2.47 -1.36 30.63
CA THR A 304 -3.86 -0.90 30.52
C THR A 304 -4.18 0.30 31.42
N GLY A 305 -3.24 0.80 32.22
CA GLY A 305 -3.50 1.68 33.34
C GLY A 305 -4.29 0.99 34.45
N GLN A 306 -4.57 1.71 35.53
CA GLN A 306 -5.33 1.16 36.66
C GLN A 306 -6.81 0.99 36.29
N ARG A 307 -7.30 -0.26 36.31
CA ARG A 307 -8.69 -0.64 36.05
C ARG A 307 -9.37 -1.07 37.35
N LYS A 308 -10.36 -0.29 37.80
CA LYS A 308 -11.14 -0.61 39.00
C LYS A 308 -12.02 -1.84 38.74
N LEU A 309 -11.98 -2.80 39.66
CA LEU A 309 -12.81 -4.00 39.61
C LEU A 309 -14.10 -3.73 40.41
N THR A 310 -15.19 -3.42 39.71
CA THR A 310 -16.46 -3.06 40.35
C THR A 310 -17.62 -3.76 39.66
N LYS A 311 -18.66 -4.09 40.43
CA LYS A 311 -19.97 -4.54 39.98
C LYS A 311 -21.03 -3.89 40.84
N LYS A 312 -22.15 -3.50 40.24
CA LYS A 312 -23.27 -2.93 40.98
C LYS A 312 -23.99 -4.02 41.75
N MET A 313 -24.39 -3.72 42.98
CA MET A 313 -25.30 -4.55 43.80
C MET A 313 -24.77 -5.95 44.15
N VAL A 314 -23.44 -6.11 44.29
CA VAL A 314 -22.81 -7.36 44.68
C VAL A 314 -21.70 -7.06 45.69
N ASN A 315 -21.63 -7.84 46.77
CA ASN A 315 -20.47 -7.86 47.66
C ASN A 315 -19.36 -8.63 46.94
N LEU A 316 -18.23 -7.95 46.71
CA LEU A 316 -17.11 -8.47 45.94
C LEU A 316 -15.99 -8.87 46.89
N PHE A 317 -15.19 -9.84 46.46
CA PHE A 317 -13.99 -10.30 47.15
C PHE A 317 -14.27 -10.89 48.54
N GLU A 318 -15.41 -11.54 48.75
CA GLU A 318 -15.70 -12.29 49.97
C GLU A 318 -14.86 -13.57 50.07
N LYS A 319 -14.68 -14.06 51.28
CA LYS A 319 -13.94 -15.32 51.54
C LYS A 319 -14.46 -16.47 50.66
N GLY A 320 -13.56 -17.14 49.94
CA GLY A 320 -13.89 -18.26 49.04
C GLY A 320 -14.63 -17.87 47.76
N GLN A 321 -14.81 -16.58 47.47
CA GLN A 321 -15.55 -16.09 46.31
C GLN A 321 -14.70 -16.06 45.03
N ARG A 322 -15.38 -16.30 43.90
CA ARG A 322 -14.86 -16.03 42.55
C ARG A 322 -15.64 -14.88 41.93
N ASP A 323 -14.95 -13.77 41.64
CA ASP A 323 -15.53 -12.59 41.00
C ASP A 323 -14.97 -12.40 39.59
N VAL A 324 -15.85 -12.35 38.59
CA VAL A 324 -15.47 -12.24 37.16
C VAL A 324 -15.82 -10.86 36.61
N PHE A 325 -14.86 -10.15 36.03
CA PHE A 325 -15.04 -8.79 35.51
C PHE A 325 -14.73 -8.73 34.01
N THR A 326 -15.47 -7.91 33.28
CA THR A 326 -15.16 -7.60 31.87
C THR A 326 -14.52 -6.23 31.80
N LEU A 327 -13.33 -6.14 31.22
CA LEU A 327 -12.57 -4.90 31.09
C LEU A 327 -12.29 -4.62 29.61
N GLU A 328 -12.63 -3.44 29.14
CA GLU A 328 -12.26 -2.99 27.79
C GLU A 328 -10.95 -2.21 27.87
N ALA A 329 -9.92 -2.68 27.16
CA ALA A 329 -8.63 -2.00 27.06
C ALA A 329 -7.96 -2.29 25.70
N LEU A 330 -7.02 -1.44 25.29
CA LEU A 330 -6.22 -1.66 24.08
C LEU A 330 -5.37 -2.92 24.24
N ASP A 331 -5.26 -3.72 23.17
CA ASP A 331 -4.44 -4.92 23.20
C ASP A 331 -2.95 -4.60 23.09
N PHE A 332 -2.20 -4.64 24.19
CA PHE A 332 -0.76 -4.36 24.20
C PHE A 332 0.12 -5.58 23.87
N ARG A 333 -0.46 -6.69 23.37
CA ARG A 333 0.29 -7.88 22.93
C ARG A 333 1.12 -7.59 21.68
N SER A 334 2.23 -8.31 21.48
CA SER A 334 2.95 -8.31 20.21
C SER A 334 2.16 -9.05 19.13
N SER A 335 2.24 -8.60 17.88
CA SER A 335 1.52 -9.18 16.73
C SER A 335 2.02 -10.58 16.31
N SER A 336 3.02 -11.13 17.00
CA SER A 336 3.49 -12.49 16.80
C SER A 336 2.53 -13.45 17.52
N ARG A 337 1.76 -14.20 16.75
CA ARG A 337 0.77 -15.19 17.19
C ARG A 337 1.32 -16.33 18.09
N ASP A 338 2.60 -16.32 18.45
CA ASP A 338 3.30 -17.45 19.07
C ASP A 338 3.52 -17.37 20.59
N TYR A 339 3.04 -16.33 21.29
CA TYR A 339 3.08 -16.30 22.77
C TYR A 339 1.68 -16.30 23.37
N ALA A 340 0.96 -17.40 23.18
CA ALA A 340 -0.35 -17.63 23.77
C ALA A 340 -0.32 -18.10 25.25
N LEU A 341 0.82 -18.06 25.96
CA LEU A 341 0.92 -18.91 27.17
C LEU A 341 1.70 -18.38 28.39
N ASN A 342 1.92 -17.08 28.58
CA ASN A 342 2.40 -16.61 29.89
C ASN A 342 1.91 -15.20 30.22
N MET A 343 0.71 -15.09 30.80
CA MET A 343 0.34 -13.90 31.58
C MET A 343 0.48 -14.24 33.08
N ILE A 344 1.53 -13.70 33.71
CA ILE A 344 1.60 -13.61 35.18
C ILE A 344 0.80 -12.37 35.58
N THR A 345 -0.41 -12.58 36.08
CA THR A 345 -1.24 -11.53 36.66
C THR A 345 -0.68 -11.10 38.01
N LYS A 346 0.08 -10.01 38.09
CA LYS A 346 0.38 -9.35 39.37
C LYS A 346 -0.79 -8.45 39.76
N ALA A 347 -1.72 -8.96 40.55
CA ALA A 347 -2.68 -8.13 41.26
C ALA A 347 -1.95 -7.42 42.43
N LEU A 348 -1.77 -6.10 42.33
CA LEU A 348 -1.33 -5.29 43.47
C LEU A 348 -2.56 -4.94 44.31
N ALA A 349 -2.84 -5.75 45.34
CA ALA A 349 -3.69 -5.33 46.43
C ALA A 349 -2.87 -4.45 47.37
N GLN A 350 -3.10 -3.13 47.32
CA GLN A 350 -2.47 -2.20 48.26
C GLN A 350 -3.28 -2.19 49.57
N ALA A 351 -3.27 -3.33 50.27
CA ALA A 351 -3.57 -3.47 51.69
C ALA A 351 -2.74 -4.67 52.16
N GLY A 352 -1.79 -4.42 53.07
CA GLY A 352 -0.65 -5.32 53.30
C GLY A 352 -1.04 -6.75 53.67
N CYS A 353 -0.85 -7.69 52.74
CA CYS A 353 -0.34 -9.03 53.02
C CYS A 353 0.07 -9.68 51.69
N TRP A 354 1.32 -10.14 51.59
CA TRP A 354 1.86 -10.78 50.40
C TRP A 354 1.40 -12.23 50.31
N THR A 355 0.81 -12.64 49.18
CA THR A 355 0.80 -14.06 48.77
C THR A 355 1.12 -14.20 47.29
N ARG A 356 2.13 -15.04 47.04
CA ARG A 356 2.67 -15.45 45.74
C ARG A 356 1.65 -16.37 45.06
N LEU A 357 1.03 -15.94 43.96
CA LEU A 357 0.17 -16.79 43.13
C LEU A 357 1.06 -17.59 42.16
N ARG A 358 0.86 -18.91 42.11
CA ARG A 358 1.47 -19.83 41.13
C ARG A 358 0.71 -19.78 39.82
#